data_AF-Q00475-F1
#
_entry.id   AF-Q00475-F1
#
_cell.length_a   1.000
_cell.length_b   1.000
_cell.length_c   1.000
_cell.angle_alpha   90.00
_cell.angle_beta   90.00
_cell.angle_gamma   90.00
#
_symmetry.space_group_name_H-M   'P 1'
#
loop_
_entity.id
_entity.type
_entity.pdbx_description
1 polymer ?
#
loop_
_entity_poly.entity_id
_entity_poly.type
_entity_poly.pdbx_seq_one_letter_code
_entity_poly.pdbx_strand_id
1 'polypeptide(L)'
;TMYNEDEVLLARTLKGVFENIQDLTKRSDPNWGDDSWKKIVICIVNDGRLELNKRTEVLLACIGDFQDGYAKSKINEKSVKSHIYEYTSTVGIDSVNEKAHLAPNSTPVQFIFCLKEKNSRKFNSNRWCFQAFAPILKPKVIMLLDCGTKPSRDAFFYLWRAFRDPNVAGACGEMRTALGPSNGLLINPLVAAQNFEYK
;
A
#
# COMPACT_ATOMS: atom_id res chain seq x y z
N THR A 1 0.63 -5.01 -3.42
CA THR A 1 1.34 -6.24 -2.97
C THR A 1 2.81 -5.94 -2.83
N MET A 2 3.54 -6.73 -2.04
CA MET A 2 4.97 -6.56 -1.75
C MET A 2 5.68 -7.92 -1.77
N TYR A 3 6.98 -7.90 -2.05
CA TYR A 3 7.86 -9.06 -1.99
C TYR A 3 9.11 -8.79 -1.15
N ASN A 4 10.04 -7.97 -1.66
CA ASN A 4 11.34 -7.70 -1.04
C ASN A 4 11.73 -6.21 -1.09
N GLU A 5 10.76 -5.34 -1.40
CA GLU A 5 10.94 -3.90 -1.44
C GLU A 5 11.44 -3.39 -0.07
N ASP A 6 12.35 -2.43 -0.14
CA ASP A 6 12.91 -1.79 1.05
C ASP A 6 11.92 -0.82 1.72
N GLU A 7 12.34 -0.30 2.88
CA GLU A 7 11.54 0.60 3.68
C GLU A 7 11.25 1.91 2.96
N VAL A 8 12.14 2.36 2.07
CA VAL A 8 12.02 3.62 1.36
C VAL A 8 10.90 3.50 0.32
N LEU A 9 10.86 2.40 -0.44
CA LEU A 9 9.82 2.11 -1.41
C LEU A 9 8.46 1.96 -0.74
N LEU A 10 8.36 1.18 0.34
CA LEU A 10 7.12 1.05 1.10
C LEU A 10 6.68 2.40 1.68
N ALA A 11 7.59 3.13 2.32
CA ALA A 11 7.26 4.40 2.95
C ALA A 11 6.77 5.44 1.93
N ARG A 12 7.36 5.48 0.72
CA ARG A 12 6.89 6.35 -0.36
C ARG A 12 5.46 6.03 -0.78
N THR A 13 5.15 4.74 -0.94
CA THR A 13 3.80 4.29 -1.26
C THR A 13 2.83 4.64 -0.14
N LEU A 14 3.13 4.28 1.10
CA LEU A 14 2.28 4.55 2.25
C LEU A 14 2.06 6.04 2.48
N LYS A 15 3.10 6.88 2.32
CA LYS A 15 2.95 8.33 2.41
C LYS A 15 1.89 8.84 1.42
N GLY A 16 1.96 8.43 0.15
CA GLY A 16 0.97 8.82 -0.85
C GLY A 16 -0.43 8.25 -0.58
N VAL A 17 -0.52 7.04 -0.02
CA VAL A 17 -1.79 6.43 0.43
C VAL A 17 -2.40 7.25 1.56
N PHE A 18 -1.62 7.62 2.58
CA PHE A 18 -2.09 8.40 3.72
C PHE A 18 -2.53 9.80 3.31
N GLU A 19 -1.76 10.48 2.45
CA GLU A 19 -2.13 11.77 1.86
C GLU A 19 -3.48 11.67 1.13
N ASN A 20 -3.70 10.63 0.32
CA ASN A 20 -4.96 10.42 -0.38
C ASN A 20 -6.14 10.13 0.57
N ILE A 21 -5.94 9.34 1.62
CA ILE A 21 -6.97 9.09 2.64
C ILE A 21 -7.34 10.40 3.35
N GLN A 22 -6.35 11.22 3.68
CA GLN A 22 -6.57 12.54 4.27
C GLN A 22 -7.27 13.50 3.31
N ASP A 23 -6.97 13.46 2.01
CA ASP A 23 -7.70 14.25 1.01
C ASP A 23 -9.18 13.84 0.98
N LEU A 24 -9.48 12.53 1.06
CA LEU A 24 -10.85 12.03 1.14
C LEU A 24 -11.57 12.45 2.42
N THR A 25 -10.88 12.69 3.54
CA THR A 25 -11.57 13.19 4.75
C THR A 25 -11.98 14.65 4.64
N LYS A 26 -11.28 15.43 3.80
CA LYS A 26 -11.51 16.88 3.63
C LYS A 26 -12.47 17.24 2.48
N ARG A 27 -13.07 16.24 1.81
CA ARG A 27 -13.93 16.47 0.65
C ARG A 27 -15.36 16.82 1.05
N SER A 28 -15.99 17.66 0.22
CA SER A 28 -17.41 18.01 0.31
C SER A 28 -18.34 17.07 -0.47
N ASP A 29 -17.80 16.07 -1.18
CA ASP A 29 -18.63 15.07 -1.86
C ASP A 29 -19.43 14.28 -0.83
N PRO A 30 -20.74 14.04 -1.01
CA PRO A 30 -21.58 13.36 -0.01
C PRO A 30 -21.11 11.96 0.42
N ASN A 31 -20.27 11.29 -0.37
CA ASN A 31 -19.73 9.97 -0.04
C ASN A 31 -18.48 10.04 0.84
N TRP A 32 -17.89 11.23 1.00
CA TRP A 32 -16.63 11.48 1.67
C TRP A 32 -16.78 12.62 2.70
N GLY A 33 -15.85 12.74 3.64
CA GLY A 33 -15.89 13.66 4.77
C GLY A 33 -15.10 13.12 5.96
N ASP A 34 -15.19 13.73 7.13
CA ASP A 34 -14.29 13.48 8.27
C ASP A 34 -14.03 11.99 8.59
N ASP A 35 -15.06 11.16 8.48
CA ASP A 35 -15.00 9.72 8.79
C ASP A 35 -14.67 8.81 7.59
N SER A 36 -14.24 9.36 6.45
CA SER A 36 -13.87 8.60 5.24
C SER A 36 -12.87 7.49 5.51
N TRP A 37 -11.92 7.71 6.43
CA TRP A 37 -10.88 6.75 6.76
C TRP A 37 -11.43 5.41 7.31
N LYS A 38 -12.58 5.44 7.99
CA LYS A 38 -13.26 4.23 8.50
C LYS A 38 -13.76 3.33 7.37
N LYS A 39 -13.95 3.89 6.17
CA LYS A 39 -14.42 3.17 4.97
C LYS A 39 -13.27 2.49 4.22
N ILE A 40 -12.02 2.72 4.62
CA ILE A 40 -10.82 2.31 3.87
C ILE A 40 -9.99 1.37 4.73
N VAL A 41 -9.60 0.25 4.14
CA VAL A 41 -8.67 -0.73 4.72
C VAL A 41 -7.48 -0.86 3.79
N ILE A 42 -6.27 -0.67 4.32
CA ILE A 42 -5.03 -0.88 3.61
C ILE A 42 -4.63 -2.35 3.82
N CYS A 43 -4.66 -3.15 2.75
CA CYS A 43 -4.23 -4.54 2.78
C CYS A 43 -2.84 -4.68 2.17
N ILE A 44 -1.84 -4.96 3.01
CA ILE A 44 -0.47 -5.25 2.57
C ILE A 44 -0.30 -6.77 2.56
N VAL A 45 -0.03 -7.34 1.38
CA VAL A 45 0.30 -8.76 1.23
C VAL A 45 1.78 -8.87 0.87
N ASN A 46 2.60 -9.42 1.79
CA ASN A 46 4.01 -9.70 1.58
C ASN A 46 4.22 -11.15 1.13
N ASP A 47 4.96 -11.33 0.03
CA ASP A 47 5.10 -12.59 -0.68
C ASP A 47 6.30 -13.44 -0.21
N GLY A 48 6.19 -13.97 1.01
CA GLY A 48 7.20 -14.85 1.59
C GLY A 48 7.84 -14.22 2.83
N ARG A 49 7.94 -15.00 3.89
CA ARG A 49 8.39 -14.51 5.19
C ARG A 49 9.90 -14.31 5.24
N LEU A 50 10.65 -15.19 4.58
CA LEU A 50 12.11 -15.12 4.55
C LEU A 50 12.62 -14.01 3.62
N GLU A 51 11.75 -13.57 2.72
CA GLU A 51 12.03 -12.56 1.71
C GLU A 51 11.63 -11.14 2.14
N LEU A 52 10.93 -11.01 3.29
CA LEU A 52 10.63 -9.72 3.90
C LEU A 52 11.94 -9.00 4.25
N ASN A 53 12.08 -7.78 3.73
CA ASN A 53 13.23 -6.95 4.01
C ASN A 53 13.24 -6.52 5.49
N LYS A 54 14.40 -6.66 6.17
CA LYS A 54 14.54 -6.34 7.60
C LYS A 54 14.23 -4.88 7.95
N ARG A 55 14.55 -3.93 7.07
CA ARG A 55 14.23 -2.52 7.31
C ARG A 55 12.74 -2.25 7.11
N THR A 56 12.12 -2.94 6.16
CA THR A 56 10.68 -2.91 5.96
C THR A 56 9.95 -3.51 7.16
N GLU A 57 10.47 -4.58 7.75
CA GLU A 57 9.97 -5.16 9.00
C GLU A 57 9.99 -4.14 10.15
N VAL A 58 11.10 -3.41 10.32
CA VAL A 58 11.21 -2.32 11.31
C VAL A 58 10.18 -1.22 11.04
N LEU A 59 10.01 -0.80 9.78
CA LEU A 59 9.00 0.20 9.43
C LEU A 59 7.58 -0.27 9.76
N LEU A 60 7.22 -1.52 9.40
CA LEU A 60 5.92 -2.12 9.72
C LEU A 60 5.69 -2.19 11.24
N ALA A 61 6.72 -2.54 12.01
CA ALA A 61 6.65 -2.54 13.47
C ALA A 61 6.45 -1.13 14.04
N CYS A 62 7.17 -0.13 13.52
CA CYS A 62 7.04 1.26 13.97
C CYS A 62 5.65 1.86 13.69
N ILE A 63 4.97 1.44 12.62
CA ILE A 63 3.58 1.85 12.35
C ILE A 63 2.54 0.97 13.06
N GLY A 64 2.97 -0.06 13.79
CA GLY A 64 2.12 -0.97 14.56
C GLY A 64 1.51 -2.13 13.79
N ASP A 65 1.86 -2.29 12.51
CA ASP A 65 1.27 -3.30 11.60
C ASP A 65 2.04 -4.64 11.60
N PHE A 66 3.11 -4.74 12.41
CA PHE A 66 3.88 -5.97 12.57
C PHE A 66 4.42 -6.10 14.00
N GLN A 67 4.49 -7.33 14.51
CA GLN A 67 5.10 -7.66 15.79
C GLN A 67 6.05 -8.85 15.66
N ASP A 68 7.31 -8.64 16.02
CA ASP A 68 8.33 -9.69 15.98
C ASP A 68 8.05 -10.78 17.04
N GLY A 69 8.50 -12.01 16.76
CA GLY A 69 8.43 -13.15 17.67
C GLY A 69 7.13 -13.97 17.63
N TYR A 70 6.07 -13.48 16.98
CA TYR A 70 4.78 -14.21 16.90
C TYR A 70 4.70 -15.16 15.71
N ALA A 71 5.42 -14.89 14.62
CA ALA A 71 5.36 -15.70 13.42
C ALA A 71 6.01 -17.08 13.61
N LYS A 72 5.22 -18.15 13.46
CA LYS A 72 5.66 -19.56 13.55
C LYS A 72 5.45 -20.34 12.25
N SER A 73 6.42 -21.17 11.87
CA SER A 73 6.30 -21.99 10.64
C SER A 73 5.28 -23.14 10.75
N LYS A 74 4.98 -23.61 11.98
CA LYS A 74 4.06 -24.72 12.25
C LYS A 74 3.26 -24.48 13.54
N ILE A 75 2.00 -24.90 13.52
CA ILE A 75 1.10 -24.94 14.70
C ILE A 75 0.43 -26.32 14.70
N ASN A 76 0.53 -27.07 15.80
CA ASN A 76 0.00 -28.44 15.90
C ASN A 76 0.38 -29.30 14.69
N GLU A 77 1.67 -29.31 14.35
CA GLU A 77 2.28 -30.01 13.21
C GLU A 77 1.83 -29.55 11.81
N LYS A 78 0.79 -28.71 11.70
CA LYS A 78 0.31 -28.13 10.45
C LYS A 78 1.18 -26.93 10.07
N SER A 79 1.62 -26.91 8.81
CA SER A 79 2.35 -25.77 8.26
C SER A 79 1.45 -24.53 8.18
N VAL A 80 1.95 -23.41 8.73
CA VAL A 80 1.29 -22.11 8.59
C VAL A 80 1.35 -21.66 7.14
N LYS A 81 0.27 -21.02 6.66
CA LYS A 81 0.18 -20.49 5.30
C LYS A 81 0.53 -19.00 5.25
N SER A 82 0.07 -18.27 6.25
CA SER A 82 0.33 -16.85 6.42
C SER A 82 0.13 -16.44 7.88
N HIS A 83 0.67 -15.28 8.23
CA HIS A 83 0.40 -14.55 9.47
C HIS A 83 -0.38 -13.30 9.14
N ILE A 84 -1.41 -13.00 9.92
CA ILE A 84 -2.28 -11.84 9.71
C ILE A 84 -2.14 -10.93 10.93
N TYR A 85 -1.85 -9.67 10.69
CA TYR A 85 -1.80 -8.61 11.69
C TYR A 85 -2.83 -7.56 11.30
N GLU A 86 -3.56 -7.05 12.29
CA GLU A 86 -4.58 -6.03 12.08
C GLU A 86 -4.37 -4.93 13.10
N TYR A 87 -4.33 -3.68 12.63
CA TYR A 87 -4.09 -2.54 13.49
C TYR A 87 -4.68 -1.26 12.91
N THR A 88 -5.18 -0.38 13.77
CA THR A 88 -5.53 0.99 13.38
C THR A 88 -4.41 1.92 13.82
N SER A 89 -3.63 2.43 12.87
CA SER A 89 -2.46 3.25 13.15
C SER A 89 -2.78 4.73 13.12
N THR A 90 -2.26 5.46 14.10
CA THR A 90 -2.18 6.93 14.11
C THR A 90 -0.76 7.41 13.80
N VAL A 91 0.11 6.52 13.32
CA VAL A 91 1.48 6.84 12.89
C VAL A 91 1.47 7.08 11.38
N GLY A 92 2.04 8.22 10.97
CA GLY A 92 2.18 8.65 9.59
C GLY A 92 3.64 8.72 9.16
N ILE A 93 3.84 9.14 7.91
CA ILE A 93 5.16 9.30 7.30
C ILE A 93 5.30 10.75 6.87
N ASP A 94 6.18 11.49 7.55
CA ASP A 94 6.43 12.90 7.28
C ASP A 94 7.30 13.09 6.03
N SER A 95 8.45 12.43 5.97
CA SER A 95 9.38 12.54 4.86
C SER A 95 10.06 11.21 4.55
N VAL A 96 10.45 11.03 3.30
CA VAL A 96 11.14 9.82 2.83
C VAL A 96 12.33 10.23 1.97
N ASN A 97 13.51 10.17 2.58
CA ASN A 97 14.79 10.46 1.93
C ASN A 97 15.55 9.13 1.75
N GLU A 98 16.74 9.02 2.32
CA GLU A 98 17.48 7.75 2.47
C GLU A 98 16.82 6.80 3.49
N LYS A 99 15.93 7.34 4.33
CA LYS A 99 15.15 6.62 5.35
C LYS A 99 13.75 7.25 5.45
N ALA A 100 12.82 6.49 6.04
CA ALA A 100 11.51 6.98 6.39
C ALA A 100 11.55 7.73 7.74
N HIS A 101 10.99 8.93 7.77
CA HIS A 101 10.79 9.71 8.99
C HIS A 101 9.31 9.69 9.36
N LEU A 102 9.01 9.21 10.57
CA LEU A 102 7.65 9.03 11.06
C LEU A 102 7.20 10.25 11.85
N ALA A 103 5.89 10.52 11.81
CA ALA A 103 5.25 11.57 12.59
C ALA A 103 3.82 11.14 12.93
N PRO A 104 3.13 11.79 13.88
CA PRO A 104 1.71 11.54 14.10
C PRO A 104 0.89 11.80 12.82
N ASN A 105 0.00 10.87 12.48
CA ASN A 105 -0.97 11.06 11.41
C ASN A 105 -2.27 11.63 11.97
N SER A 106 -2.71 12.76 11.43
CA SER A 106 -4.00 13.38 11.80
C SER A 106 -5.21 12.51 11.47
N THR A 107 -5.09 11.61 10.48
CA THR A 107 -6.17 10.74 10.03
C THR A 107 -5.76 9.28 10.28
N PRO A 108 -6.45 8.54 11.17
CA PRO A 108 -6.12 7.14 11.41
C PRO A 108 -6.27 6.30 10.15
N VAL A 109 -5.49 5.22 10.06
CA VAL A 109 -5.54 4.28 8.93
C VAL A 109 -5.69 2.85 9.44
N GLN A 110 -6.55 2.08 8.80
CA GLN A 110 -6.82 0.69 9.16
C GLN A 110 -5.97 -0.23 8.29
N PHE A 111 -5.19 -1.10 8.91
CA PHE A 111 -4.31 -2.03 8.24
C PHE A 111 -4.74 -3.48 8.41
N ILE A 112 -4.48 -4.25 7.36
CA ILE A 112 -4.33 -5.70 7.41
C ILE A 112 -3.01 -6.04 6.75
N PHE A 113 -2.05 -6.52 7.52
CA PHE A 113 -0.80 -7.07 7.01
C PHE A 113 -0.88 -8.60 6.95
N CYS A 114 -0.70 -9.14 5.75
CA CYS A 114 -0.62 -10.56 5.49
C CYS A 114 0.81 -10.94 5.08
N LEU A 115 1.50 -11.62 5.98
CA LEU A 115 2.83 -12.17 5.75
C LEU A 115 2.72 -13.63 5.32
N LYS A 116 2.83 -13.90 4.02
CA LYS A 116 2.79 -15.27 3.48
C LYS A 116 4.03 -16.03 3.92
N GLU A 117 3.87 -17.32 4.23
CA GLU A 117 5.05 -18.14 4.60
C GLU A 117 5.91 -18.53 3.41
N LYS A 118 5.32 -18.60 2.21
CA LYS A 118 6.04 -18.97 0.99
C LYS A 118 5.88 -17.90 -0.08
N ASN A 119 6.97 -17.59 -0.75
CA ASN A 119 6.95 -16.87 -2.02
C ASN A 119 6.19 -17.69 -3.08
N SER A 120 5.21 -17.08 -3.73
CA SER A 120 4.44 -17.68 -4.82
C SER A 120 4.17 -16.70 -5.97
N ARG A 121 5.00 -15.65 -6.06
CA ARG A 121 4.95 -14.56 -7.04
C ARG A 121 3.70 -13.67 -6.96
N LYS A 122 3.81 -12.51 -7.63
CA LYS A 122 2.81 -11.42 -7.69
C LYS A 122 1.37 -11.89 -7.96
N PHE A 123 1.18 -12.77 -8.95
CA PHE A 123 -0.16 -13.26 -9.30
C PHE A 123 -0.86 -13.96 -8.12
N ASN A 124 -0.11 -14.77 -7.36
CA ASN A 124 -0.64 -15.42 -6.17
C ASN A 124 -0.97 -14.40 -5.08
N SER A 125 -0.12 -13.39 -4.87
CA SER A 125 -0.39 -12.32 -3.88
C SER A 125 -1.66 -11.52 -4.20
N ASN A 126 -1.95 -11.26 -5.48
CA ASN A 126 -3.24 -10.69 -5.89
C ASN A 126 -4.41 -11.63 -5.59
N ARG A 127 -4.23 -12.94 -5.81
CA ARG A 127 -5.24 -13.96 -5.47
C ARG A 127 -5.60 -13.96 -3.99
N TRP A 128 -4.65 -13.71 -3.09
CA TRP A 128 -4.94 -13.54 -1.65
C TRP A 128 -5.89 -12.36 -1.40
N CYS A 129 -5.64 -11.21 -2.03
CA CYS A 129 -6.53 -10.05 -1.92
C CYS A 129 -7.97 -10.39 -2.34
N PHE A 130 -8.15 -11.00 -3.52
CA PHE A 130 -9.49 -11.27 -4.07
C PHE A 130 -10.19 -12.50 -3.49
N GLN A 131 -9.46 -13.55 -3.12
CA GLN A 131 -10.08 -14.83 -2.72
C GLN A 131 -10.03 -15.09 -1.21
N ALA A 132 -9.11 -14.46 -0.48
CA ALA A 132 -9.04 -14.61 0.97
C ALA A 132 -9.69 -13.41 1.68
N PHE A 133 -9.27 -12.19 1.35
CA PHE A 133 -9.68 -10.99 2.09
C PHE A 133 -10.99 -10.36 1.58
N ALA A 134 -11.14 -10.19 0.27
CA ALA A 134 -12.32 -9.53 -0.30
C ALA A 134 -13.67 -10.20 0.06
N PRO A 135 -13.79 -11.54 0.16
CA PRO A 135 -15.04 -12.17 0.58
C PRO A 135 -15.45 -11.83 2.03
N ILE A 136 -14.47 -11.52 2.88
CA ILE A 136 -14.65 -11.18 4.29
C ILE A 136 -14.95 -9.68 4.42
N LEU A 137 -14.09 -8.85 3.84
CA LEU A 137 -14.20 -7.38 3.89
C LEU A 137 -15.37 -6.82 3.07
N LYS A 138 -15.79 -7.54 2.02
CA LYS A 138 -16.82 -7.13 1.06
C LYS A 138 -16.63 -5.70 0.54
N PRO A 139 -15.43 -5.34 0.02
CA PRO A 139 -15.17 -3.99 -0.44
C PRO A 139 -16.00 -3.66 -1.69
N LYS A 140 -16.48 -2.41 -1.79
CA LYS A 140 -17.15 -1.91 -3.01
C LYS A 140 -16.16 -1.68 -4.16
N VAL A 141 -14.96 -1.24 -3.84
CA VAL A 141 -13.88 -0.94 -4.80
C VAL A 141 -12.57 -1.47 -4.21
N ILE A 142 -11.77 -2.13 -5.05
CA ILE A 142 -10.41 -2.57 -4.71
C ILE A 142 -9.44 -1.78 -5.58
N MET A 143 -8.51 -1.07 -4.96
CA MET A 143 -7.42 -0.37 -5.65
C MET A 143 -6.13 -1.17 -5.46
N LEU A 144 -5.59 -1.72 -6.55
CA LEU A 144 -4.32 -2.43 -6.52
C LEU A 144 -3.17 -1.44 -6.70
N LEU A 145 -2.23 -1.45 -5.75
CA LEU A 145 -1.01 -0.65 -5.80
C LEU A 145 0.21 -1.57 -5.69
N ASP A 146 1.19 -1.27 -6.53
CA ASP A 146 2.52 -1.87 -6.46
C ASP A 146 3.38 -1.07 -5.47
N CYS A 147 4.08 -1.78 -4.58
CA CYS A 147 5.02 -1.17 -3.64
C CYS A 147 6.13 -0.44 -4.43
N GLY A 148 6.50 0.75 -3.97
CA GLY A 148 7.43 1.63 -4.68
C GLY A 148 6.79 2.65 -5.61
N THR A 149 5.47 2.58 -5.85
CA THR A 149 4.72 3.63 -6.54
C THR A 149 4.11 4.61 -5.54
N LYS A 150 4.12 5.92 -5.85
CA LYS A 150 3.45 6.94 -5.04
C LYS A 150 2.18 7.40 -5.76
N PRO A 151 0.97 7.16 -5.20
CA PRO A 151 -0.25 7.75 -5.70
C PRO A 151 -0.14 9.28 -5.75
N SER A 152 -0.57 9.90 -6.84
CA SER A 152 -0.68 11.36 -6.94
C SER A 152 -1.78 11.88 -6.01
N ARG A 153 -1.77 13.18 -5.73
CA ARG A 153 -2.82 13.85 -4.98
C ARG A 153 -4.18 13.57 -5.63
N ASP A 154 -5.19 13.29 -4.81
CA ASP A 154 -6.57 12.99 -5.22
C ASP A 154 -6.77 11.74 -6.12
N ALA A 155 -5.73 10.94 -6.38
CA ALA A 155 -5.82 9.75 -7.22
C ALA A 155 -6.93 8.80 -6.77
N PHE A 156 -7.07 8.58 -5.46
CA PHE A 156 -8.08 7.67 -4.92
C PHE A 156 -9.50 8.17 -5.18
N PHE A 157 -9.72 9.49 -5.04
CA PHE A 157 -11.02 10.07 -5.33
C PHE A 157 -11.40 9.87 -6.80
N TYR A 158 -10.49 10.16 -7.73
CA TYR A 158 -10.78 10.04 -9.16
C TYR A 158 -10.98 8.59 -9.60
N LEU A 159 -10.15 7.67 -9.10
CA LEU A 159 -10.33 6.23 -9.37
C LEU A 159 -11.67 5.73 -8.84
N TRP A 160 -12.02 6.06 -7.59
CA TRP A 160 -13.30 5.69 -7.01
C TRP A 160 -14.48 6.34 -7.76
N ARG A 161 -14.34 7.61 -8.14
CA ARG A 161 -15.39 8.37 -8.83
C ARG A 161 -15.79 7.72 -10.15
N ALA A 162 -14.86 7.07 -10.85
CA ALA A 162 -15.16 6.34 -12.09
C ALA A 162 -16.23 5.24 -11.88
N PHE A 163 -16.22 4.58 -10.73
CA PHE A 163 -17.21 3.55 -10.36
C PHE A 163 -18.59 4.10 -9.97
N ARG A 164 -18.80 5.42 -10.04
CA ARG A 164 -20.16 6.00 -9.92
C ARG A 164 -21.00 5.70 -11.16
N ASP A 165 -20.37 5.45 -12.30
CA ASP A 165 -21.06 4.89 -13.46
C ASP A 165 -21.24 3.38 -13.25
N PRO A 166 -22.49 2.87 -13.20
CA PRO A 166 -22.76 1.45 -12.97
C PRO A 166 -22.23 0.53 -14.08
N ASN A 167 -21.85 1.08 -15.24
CA ASN A 167 -21.27 0.31 -16.35
C ASN A 167 -19.74 0.16 -16.25
N VAL A 168 -19.09 0.82 -15.28
CA VAL A 168 -17.63 0.76 -15.11
C VAL A 168 -17.26 -0.41 -14.19
N ALA A 169 -16.60 -1.41 -14.77
CA ALA A 169 -16.06 -2.56 -14.03
C ALA A 169 -14.59 -2.35 -13.59
N GLY A 170 -13.90 -1.33 -14.09
CA GLY A 170 -12.51 -1.06 -13.77
C GLY A 170 -12.07 0.34 -14.18
N ALA A 171 -11.10 0.88 -13.44
CA ALA A 171 -10.44 2.15 -13.72
C ALA A 171 -8.94 1.98 -13.49
N CYS A 172 -8.12 2.66 -14.30
CA CYS A 172 -6.67 2.61 -14.20
C CYS A 172 -6.10 4.03 -14.13
N GLY A 173 -5.08 4.22 -13.32
CA GLY A 173 -4.29 5.44 -13.32
C GLY A 173 -3.16 5.37 -14.35
N GLU A 174 -2.64 6.53 -14.73
CA GLU A 174 -1.41 6.61 -15.53
C GLU A 174 -0.20 6.56 -14.61
N MET A 175 0.82 5.77 -14.96
CA MET A 175 2.08 5.72 -14.23
C MET A 175 3.08 6.66 -14.87
N ARG A 176 3.77 7.47 -14.06
CA ARG A 176 4.79 8.41 -14.54
C ARG A 176 6.08 8.26 -13.77
N THR A 177 7.20 8.37 -14.47
CA THR A 177 8.53 8.36 -13.88
C THR A 177 8.75 9.60 -13.03
N ALA A 178 9.36 9.43 -11.86
CA ALA A 178 9.79 10.56 -11.04
C ALA A 178 10.98 11.26 -11.71
N LEU A 179 10.76 12.44 -12.29
CA LEU A 179 11.79 13.20 -13.01
C LEU A 179 12.64 14.09 -12.10
N GLY A 180 12.28 14.16 -10.82
CA GLY A 180 12.91 15.06 -9.85
C GLY A 180 12.62 16.53 -10.12
N PRO A 181 13.17 17.44 -9.30
CA PRO A 181 13.02 18.88 -9.49
C PRO A 181 13.51 19.30 -10.88
N SER A 182 12.69 20.11 -11.58
CA SER A 182 13.00 20.65 -12.91
C SER A 182 13.45 19.61 -13.95
N ASN A 183 12.91 18.38 -13.85
CA ASN A 183 13.27 17.23 -14.70
C ASN A 183 14.76 16.85 -14.67
N GLY A 184 15.50 17.23 -13.64
CA GLY A 184 16.95 17.02 -13.55
C GLY A 184 17.38 15.55 -13.59
N LEU A 185 16.49 14.61 -13.22
CA LEU A 185 16.80 13.18 -13.28
C LEU A 185 16.81 12.61 -14.70
N LEU A 186 16.33 13.33 -15.72
CA LEU A 186 16.41 12.90 -17.13
C LEU A 186 17.86 12.77 -17.63
N ILE A 187 18.83 13.37 -16.93
CA ILE A 187 20.26 13.18 -17.23
C ILE A 187 20.68 11.72 -16.95
N ASN A 188 20.01 11.02 -16.03
CA ASN A 188 20.26 9.61 -15.79
C ASN A 188 19.63 8.77 -16.90
N PRO A 189 20.43 8.00 -17.67
CA PRO A 189 19.91 7.24 -18.82
C PRO A 189 18.86 6.21 -18.44
N LEU A 190 18.89 5.67 -17.21
CA LEU A 190 17.86 4.74 -16.72
C LEU A 190 16.52 5.45 -16.52
N VAL A 191 16.54 6.65 -15.95
CA VAL A 191 15.34 7.46 -15.73
C VAL A 191 14.78 7.96 -17.06
N ALA A 192 15.65 8.36 -17.99
CA ALA A 192 15.25 8.77 -19.33
C ALA A 192 14.57 7.62 -20.10
N ALA A 193 15.15 6.41 -20.06
CA ALA A 193 14.57 5.22 -20.68
C ALA A 193 13.20 4.88 -20.07
N GLN A 194 13.08 4.89 -18.74
CA GLN A 194 11.79 4.67 -18.07
C GLN A 194 10.76 5.74 -18.44
N ASN A 195 11.15 7.01 -18.50
CA ASN A 195 10.26 8.09 -18.91
C ASN A 195 9.81 7.97 -20.38
N PHE A 196 10.63 7.38 -21.25
CA PHE A 196 10.22 7.06 -22.62
C PHE A 196 9.25 5.88 -22.66
N GLU A 197 9.50 4.83 -21.87
CA GLU A 197 8.64 3.64 -21.80
C GLU A 197 7.24 3.92 -21.22
N TYR A 198 7.17 4.78 -20.20
CA TYR A 198 5.90 5.10 -19.51
C TYR A 198 5.15 6.31 -20.10
N LYS A 199 5.60 6.86 -21.24
CA LYS A 199 4.90 7.91 -22.00
C LYS A 199 4.19 7.33 -23.22
#